data_AF-A0A1H0AR92-F1
#
_entry.id   AF-A0A1H0AR92-F1
#
_cell.length_a   1.000
_cell.length_b   1.000
_cell.length_c   1.000
_cell.angle_alpha   90.00
_cell.angle_beta   90.00
_cell.angle_gamma   90.00
#
_symmetry.space_group_name_H-M   'P 1'
#
loop_
_entity.id
_entity.type
_entity.pdbx_description
1 polymer ?
#
loop_
_entity_poly.entity_id
_entity_poly.type
_entity_poly.pdbx_seq_one_letter_code
_entity_poly.pdbx_strand_id
1 'polypeptide(L)'
;MNFFFEYIYYRITQFFFKRYGRTGFAGIAFISLMQTFLIAVILLETSKWMMKVDARALHAKQFGYIGAAIGLFLMIYNNKKYNGKYNQYRYYWKDETKGTRILKGGYVVLTLLFPIALVIIFGVHWKK
;
A
#
# COMPACT_ATOMS: atom_id res chain seq x y z
N MET A 1 -0.99 9.53 16.65
CA MET A 1 -0.36 9.53 15.31
C MET A 1 0.21 8.15 15.07
N ASN A 2 -0.32 7.42 14.10
CA ASN A 2 0.24 6.13 13.70
C ASN A 2 1.46 6.38 12.83
N PHE A 3 2.63 6.33 13.46
CA PHE A 3 3.94 6.63 12.89
C PHE A 3 4.16 6.03 11.49
N PHE A 4 3.76 4.78 11.27
CA PHE A 4 4.11 4.03 10.06
C PHE A 4 3.48 4.58 8.77
N PHE A 5 2.15 4.52 8.64
CA PHE A 5 1.46 4.97 7.42
C PHE A 5 1.46 6.49 7.27
N GLU A 6 1.44 7.25 8.37
CA GLU A 6 1.49 8.71 8.30
C GLU A 6 2.85 9.20 7.78
N TYR A 7 3.94 8.55 8.18
CA TYR A 7 5.27 8.87 7.66
C TYR A 7 5.43 8.48 6.18
N ILE A 8 4.91 7.32 5.77
CA ILE A 8 4.85 6.92 4.35
C ILE A 8 4.07 7.97 3.55
N TYR A 9 2.87 8.35 4.00
CA TYR A 9 2.06 9.38 3.35
C TYR A 9 2.86 10.67 3.18
N TYR A 10 3.49 11.15 4.26
CA TYR A 10 4.28 12.38 4.25
C TYR A 10 5.42 12.32 3.23
N ARG A 11 6.24 11.26 3.26
CA ARG A 11 7.42 11.16 2.40
C ARG A 11 7.05 11.01 0.92
N ILE A 12 6.07 10.19 0.61
CA ILE A 12 5.59 10.04 -0.77
C ILE A 12 4.96 11.34 -1.26
N THR A 13 4.13 12.00 -0.43
CA THR A 13 3.54 13.29 -0.80
C THR A 13 4.61 14.37 -0.97
N GLN A 14 5.64 14.40 -0.12
CA GLN A 14 6.76 15.33 -0.25
C GLN A 14 7.51 15.12 -1.57
N PHE A 15 7.77 13.87 -1.94
CA PHE A 15 8.45 13.53 -3.19
C PHE A 15 7.64 13.99 -4.41
N PHE A 16 6.32 13.76 -4.41
CA PHE A 16 5.42 14.16 -5.50
C PHE A 16 4.75 15.53 -5.31
N PHE A 17 5.24 16.36 -4.39
CA PHE A 17 4.56 17.59 -3.99
C PHE A 17 4.39 18.57 -5.16
N LYS A 18 5.38 18.64 -6.07
CA LYS A 18 5.31 19.49 -7.27
C LYS A 18 4.12 19.16 -8.18
N ARG A 19 3.67 17.91 -8.20
CA ARG A 19 2.61 17.44 -9.11
C ARG A 19 1.22 17.47 -8.47
N TYR A 20 1.10 17.05 -7.21
CA TYR A 20 -0.20 16.87 -6.56
C TYR A 20 -0.46 17.86 -5.42
N GLY A 21 0.56 18.62 -5.01
CA GLY A 21 0.43 19.65 -3.98
C GLY A 21 -0.05 19.12 -2.64
N ARG A 22 -0.88 19.93 -1.97
CA ARG A 22 -1.29 19.72 -0.57
C ARG A 22 -2.35 18.63 -0.38
N THR A 23 -3.03 18.20 -1.45
CA THR A 23 -4.03 17.12 -1.39
C THR A 23 -3.38 15.81 -0.96
N GLY A 24 -2.12 15.59 -1.37
CA GLY A 24 -1.36 14.38 -1.08
C GLY A 24 -1.89 13.13 -1.77
N PHE A 25 -2.55 13.30 -2.92
CA PHE A 25 -3.12 12.20 -3.69
C PHE A 25 -2.13 11.05 -3.94
N ALA A 26 -0.88 11.36 -4.29
CA ALA A 26 0.15 10.33 -4.48
C ALA A 26 0.37 9.48 -3.21
N GLY A 27 0.49 10.10 -2.04
CA GLY A 27 0.66 9.37 -0.77
C GLY A 27 -0.55 8.49 -0.44
N ILE A 28 -1.77 8.99 -0.70
CA ILE A 28 -3.01 8.24 -0.50
C ILE A 28 -3.08 7.03 -1.43
N ALA A 29 -2.84 7.24 -2.73
CA ALA A 29 -2.85 6.17 -3.73
C ALA A 29 -1.82 5.09 -3.39
N PHE A 30 -0.63 5.51 -2.98
CA PHE A 30 0.47 4.61 -2.66
C PHE A 30 0.15 3.71 -1.46
N ILE A 31 -0.32 4.28 -0.35
CA ILE A 31 -0.72 3.50 0.83
C ILE A 31 -1.86 2.55 0.50
N SER A 32 -2.85 3.02 -0.25
CA SER A 32 -4.02 2.22 -0.64
C SER A 32 -3.61 1.03 -1.50
N LEU A 33 -2.71 1.24 -2.47
CA LEU A 33 -2.17 0.19 -3.32
C LEU A 33 -1.36 -0.84 -2.52
N MET A 34 -0.52 -0.39 -1.59
CA MET A 34 0.25 -1.28 -0.73
C MET A 34 -0.63 -2.16 0.16
N GLN A 35 -1.66 -1.57 0.78
CA GLN A 35 -2.63 -2.31 1.58
C GLN A 35 -3.44 -3.29 0.71
N THR A 36 -3.81 -2.88 -0.50
CA THR A 36 -4.53 -3.74 -1.46
C THR A 36 -3.69 -4.94 -1.84
N PHE A 37 -2.40 -4.75 -2.15
CA PHE A 37 -1.51 -5.88 -2.46
C PHE A 37 -1.30 -6.81 -1.27
N LEU A 38 -1.16 -6.28 -0.06
CA LEU A 38 -1.04 -7.12 1.13
C LEU A 38 -2.28 -8.01 1.32
N ILE A 39 -3.48 -7.44 1.16
CA ILE A 39 -4.72 -8.21 1.24
C ILE A 39 -4.82 -9.21 0.09
N ALA A 40 -4.42 -8.84 -1.13
CA ALA A 40 -4.40 -9.74 -2.27
C ALA A 40 -3.51 -10.96 -2.01
N VAL A 41 -2.33 -10.79 -1.40
CA VAL A 41 -1.46 -11.91 -1.01
C VAL A 41 -2.18 -12.83 -0.02
N ILE A 42 -2.81 -12.28 1.00
CA ILE A 42 -3.54 -13.06 2.01
C ILE A 42 -4.68 -13.85 1.34
N LEU A 43 -5.43 -13.23 0.44
CA LEU A 43 -6.51 -13.88 -0.31
C LEU A 43 -5.99 -14.98 -1.24
N LEU A 44 -4.89 -14.74 -1.95
CA LEU A 44 -4.28 -15.74 -2.82
C LEU A 44 -3.79 -16.94 -2.02
N GLU A 45 -3.09 -16.72 -0.90
CA GLU A 45 -2.60 -17.80 -0.05
C GLU A 45 -3.75 -18.59 0.59
N THR A 46 -4.72 -17.92 1.21
CA THR A 46 -5.88 -18.61 1.80
C THR A 46 -6.65 -19.42 0.75
N SER A 47 -6.80 -18.91 -0.48
CA SER A 47 -7.44 -19.66 -1.56
C SER A 47 -6.71 -20.96 -1.92
N LYS A 48 -5.37 -20.99 -1.86
CA LYS A 48 -4.56 -22.20 -2.12
C LYS A 48 -4.87 -23.31 -1.12
N TRP A 49 -5.07 -22.94 0.15
CA TRP A 49 -5.39 -23.89 1.22
C TRP A 49 -6.84 -24.38 1.15
N MET A 50 -7.77 -23.54 0.70
CA MET A 50 -9.20 -23.82 0.72
C MET A 50 -9.74 -24.46 -0.57
N MET A 51 -9.09 -24.26 -1.72
CA MET A 51 -9.67 -24.60 -3.03
C MET A 51 -8.69 -25.34 -3.96
N LYS A 52 -9.21 -26.36 -4.66
CA LYS A 52 -8.50 -27.03 -5.78
C LYS A 52 -8.21 -26.05 -6.92
N VAL A 53 -7.18 -26.35 -7.72
CA VAL A 53 -6.69 -25.48 -8.81
C VAL A 53 -7.81 -25.11 -9.79
N ASP A 54 -8.61 -26.08 -10.22
CA ASP A 54 -9.66 -25.87 -11.22
C ASP A 54 -10.78 -24.94 -10.71
N ALA A 55 -11.14 -25.08 -9.44
CA ALA A 55 -12.11 -24.20 -8.80
C ALA A 55 -11.59 -22.76 -8.67
N ARG A 56 -10.28 -22.57 -8.44
CA ARG A 56 -9.68 -21.23 -8.39
C ARG A 56 -9.67 -20.56 -9.76
N ALA A 57 -9.38 -21.30 -10.82
CA ALA A 57 -9.44 -20.77 -12.18
C ALA A 57 -10.87 -20.33 -12.56
N LEU A 58 -11.88 -21.13 -12.18
CA LEU A 58 -13.28 -20.82 -12.42
C LEU A 58 -13.73 -19.52 -11.73
N HIS A 59 -13.23 -19.27 -10.51
CA HIS A 59 -13.61 -18.11 -9.69
C HIS A 59 -12.66 -16.91 -9.79
N ALA A 60 -11.66 -16.94 -10.67
CA ALA A 60 -10.63 -15.90 -10.76
C ALA A 60 -11.20 -14.49 -10.98
N LYS A 61 -12.28 -14.36 -11.78
CA LYS A 61 -12.94 -13.07 -12.01
C LYS A 61 -13.61 -12.53 -10.75
N GLN A 62 -14.27 -13.39 -9.97
CA GLN A 62 -14.91 -13.03 -8.71
C GLN A 62 -13.86 -12.56 -7.69
N PHE A 63 -12.73 -13.25 -7.59
CA PHE A 63 -11.60 -12.80 -6.77
C PHE A 63 -11.07 -11.43 -7.23
N GLY A 64 -11.00 -11.20 -8.54
CA GLY A 64 -10.65 -9.89 -9.11
C GLY A 64 -11.61 -8.78 -8.69
N TYR A 65 -12.92 -9.01 -8.78
CA TYR A 65 -13.93 -8.03 -8.34
C TYR A 65 -13.88 -7.75 -6.84
N ILE A 66 -13.70 -8.79 -6.02
CA ILE A 66 -13.52 -8.63 -4.56
C ILE A 66 -12.27 -7.80 -4.27
N GLY A 67 -11.15 -8.11 -4.92
CA GLY A 67 -9.91 -7.35 -4.78
C GLY A 67 -10.07 -5.87 -5.19
N ALA A 68 -10.76 -5.60 -6.30
CA ALA A 68 -11.05 -4.24 -6.76
C ALA A 68 -11.96 -3.48 -5.77
N ALA A 69 -13.00 -4.13 -5.23
CA ALA A 69 -13.88 -3.54 -4.23
C ALA A 69 -13.12 -3.18 -2.94
N ILE A 70 -12.24 -4.08 -2.47
CA ILE A 70 -11.37 -3.81 -1.32
C ILE A 70 -10.43 -2.65 -1.60
N GLY A 71 -9.79 -2.63 -2.78
CA GLY A 71 -8.89 -1.54 -3.16
C GLY A 71 -9.59 -0.18 -3.23
N LEU A 72 -10.81 -0.14 -3.79
CA LEU A 72 -11.62 1.07 -3.82
C LEU A 72 -12.03 1.52 -2.41
N PHE A 73 -12.45 0.58 -1.56
CA PHE A 73 -12.77 0.87 -0.15
C PHE A 73 -11.56 1.48 0.58
N LEU A 74 -10.38 0.88 0.44
CA LEU A 74 -9.14 1.38 1.04
C LEU A 74 -8.77 2.76 0.52
N MET A 75 -8.94 3.00 -0.79
CA MET A 75 -8.70 4.31 -1.40
C MET A 75 -9.61 5.37 -0.79
N ILE A 76 -10.91 5.09 -0.64
CA ILE A 76 -11.88 6.00 -0.03
C ILE A 76 -11.53 6.25 1.45
N TYR A 77 -11.24 5.19 2.20
CA TYR A 77 -10.86 5.27 3.60
C TYR A 77 -9.60 6.10 3.82
N ASN A 78 -8.53 5.82 3.07
CA ASN A 78 -7.28 6.57 3.15
C ASN A 78 -7.43 8.00 2.66
N ASN A 79 -8.26 8.25 1.65
CA ASN A 79 -8.56 9.60 1.21
C ASN A 79 -9.22 10.41 2.34
N LYS A 80 -10.25 9.87 3.01
CA LYS A 80 -10.87 10.51 4.18
C LYS A 80 -9.84 10.75 5.30
N LYS A 81 -8.92 9.81 5.49
CA LYS A 81 -7.92 9.89 6.57
C LYS A 81 -6.82 10.90 6.32
N TYR A 82 -6.29 11.02 5.09
CA TYR A 82 -5.03 11.71 4.81
C TYR A 82 -5.18 12.98 3.96
N ASN A 83 -6.28 13.14 3.21
CA ASN A 83 -6.44 14.26 2.29
C ASN A 83 -6.20 15.62 2.98
N GLY A 84 -5.35 16.44 2.39
CA GLY A 84 -5.02 17.77 2.91
C GLY A 84 -4.08 17.81 4.12
N LYS A 85 -3.72 16.66 4.72
CA LYS A 85 -2.92 16.61 5.96
C LYS A 85 -1.41 16.79 5.75
N TYR A 86 -0.95 17.08 4.54
CA TYR A 86 0.48 17.22 4.25
C TYR A 86 1.17 18.23 5.17
N ASN A 87 0.59 19.42 5.36
CA ASN A 87 1.20 20.47 6.17
C ASN A 87 1.30 20.09 7.65
N GLN A 88 0.28 19.39 8.17
CA GLN A 88 0.28 18.87 9.55
C GLN A 88 1.49 17.95 9.77
N TYR A 89 1.70 17.01 8.85
CA TYR A 89 2.82 16.07 8.91
C TYR A 89 4.18 16.73 8.64
N ARG A 90 4.24 17.68 7.70
CA ARG A 90 5.45 18.47 7.46
C ARG A 90 5.88 19.21 8.71
N TYR A 91 4.94 19.80 9.45
CA TYR A 91 5.22 20.49 10.70
C TYR A 91 5.73 19.52 11.78
N TYR A 92 5.11 18.35 11.90
CA TYR A 92 5.50 17.34 12.87
C TYR A 92 6.90 16.76 12.62
N TRP A 93 7.29 16.54 11.37
CA TRP A 93 8.61 15.99 10.99
C TRP A 93 9.62 17.05 10.51
N LYS A 94 9.40 18.33 10.83
CA LYS A 94 10.27 19.43 10.36
C LYS A 94 11.68 19.35 10.96
N ASP A 95 11.78 18.97 12.23
CA ASP A 95 13.03 18.95 13.02
C ASP A 95 13.71 17.57 13.01
N GLU A 96 13.36 16.70 12.05
CA GLU A 96 13.93 15.35 11.99
C GLU A 96 15.40 15.37 11.52
N THR A 97 16.28 14.76 12.32
CA THR A 97 17.71 14.62 12.02
C THR A 97 17.95 13.84 10.72
N LYS A 98 19.12 14.06 10.09
CA LYS A 98 19.49 13.39 8.84
C LYS A 98 19.54 11.87 8.99
N GLY A 99 20.08 11.35 10.09
CA GLY A 99 20.16 9.91 10.35
C GLY A 99 18.79 9.26 10.48
N THR A 100 17.90 9.86 11.30
CA THR A 100 16.52 9.38 11.47
C THR A 100 15.75 9.38 10.14
N ARG A 101 15.95 10.42 9.32
CA ARG A 101 15.33 10.55 8.00
C ARG A 101 15.72 9.42 7.05
N ILE A 102 17.01 9.08 7.00
CA ILE A 102 17.53 8.01 6.14
C ILE A 102 16.95 6.66 6.58
N LEU A 103 17.03 6.34 7.87
CA LEU A 103 16.52 5.09 8.43
C LEU A 103 15.04 4.90 8.12
N LYS A 104 14.21 5.90 8.43
CA LYS A 104 12.77 5.82 8.18
C LYS A 104 12.45 5.84 6.69
N GLY A 105 13.23 6.54 5.86
CA GLY A 105 13.14 6.47 4.40
C GLY A 105 13.38 5.06 3.88
N GLY A 106 14.36 4.34 4.45
CA GLY A 106 14.58 2.92 4.20
C GLY A 106 13.34 2.07 4.51
N TYR A 107 12.67 2.32 5.64
CA TYR A 107 11.40 1.63 5.95
C TYR A 107 10.30 1.91 4.93
N VAL A 108 10.19 3.13 4.39
CA VAL A 108 9.22 3.44 3.32
C VAL A 108 9.47 2.57 2.09
N VAL A 109 10.73 2.45 1.66
CA VAL A 109 11.13 1.61 0.51
C VAL A 109 10.89 0.13 0.80
N LEU A 110 11.29 -0.37 1.96
CA LEU A 110 11.04 -1.76 2.34
C LEU A 110 9.56 -2.09 2.36
N THR A 111 8.72 -1.19 2.89
CA THR A 111 7.28 -1.40 2.95
C THR A 111 6.67 -1.44 1.54
N LEU A 112 7.20 -0.71 0.57
CA LEU A 112 6.79 -0.80 -0.83
C LEU A 112 7.16 -2.16 -1.44
N LEU A 113 8.42 -2.56 -1.27
CA LEU A 113 8.96 -3.75 -1.91
C LEU A 113 8.39 -5.02 -1.31
N PHE A 114 8.07 -5.03 -0.01
CA PHE A 114 7.60 -6.20 0.70
C PHE A 114 6.33 -6.84 0.12
N PRO A 115 5.17 -6.15 -0.01
CA PRO A 115 3.97 -6.76 -0.57
C PRO A 115 4.15 -7.17 -2.03
N ILE A 116 4.94 -6.43 -2.82
CA ILE A 116 5.24 -6.82 -4.21
C ILE A 116 6.07 -8.10 -4.24
N ALA A 117 7.12 -8.19 -3.43
CA ALA A 117 7.94 -9.38 -3.31
C ALA A 117 7.11 -10.58 -2.86
N LEU A 118 6.18 -10.40 -1.92
CA LEU A 118 5.24 -11.43 -1.52
C LEU A 118 4.35 -11.87 -2.69
N VAL A 119 3.74 -10.94 -3.44
CA VAL A 119 2.95 -11.29 -4.63
C VAL A 119 3.78 -12.06 -5.66
N ILE A 120 5.07 -11.72 -5.85
CA ILE A 120 5.94 -12.44 -6.76
C ILE A 120 6.25 -13.85 -6.22
N ILE A 121 6.71 -13.98 -4.97
CA ILE A 121 7.07 -15.28 -4.38
C ILE A 121 5.87 -16.23 -4.35
N PHE A 122 4.71 -15.72 -3.96
CA PHE A 122 3.49 -16.51 -3.79
C PHE A 122 2.66 -16.62 -5.06
N GLY A 123 2.67 -15.62 -5.93
CA GLY A 123 1.99 -15.64 -7.23
C GLY A 123 2.76 -16.41 -8.29
N VAL A 124 4.11 -16.41 -8.24
CA VAL A 124 4.98 -17.18 -9.12
C VAL A 124 5.24 -18.56 -8.51
N HIS A 125 4.22 -19.41 -8.53
CA HIS A 125 4.46 -20.84 -8.65
C HIS A 125 4.09 -21.27 -10.06
N TRP A 126 5.17 -21.58 -10.79
CA TRP A 126 5.19 -22.19 -12.11
C TRP A 126 4.27 -23.40 -12.14
N LYS A 127 3.65 -23.61 -13.31
CA LYS A 127 2.95 -24.83 -13.69
C LYS A 127 3.63 -26.05 -13.03
N LYS A 128 2.88 -26.76 -12.19
CA LYS A 128 3.08 -28.20 -12.03
C LYS A 128 2.16 -28.88 -13.02
#